data_AF-A0A0N7H7N3-F1
#
_entry.id   AF-A0A0N7H7N3-F1
#
_cell.length_a   1.000
_cell.length_b   1.000
_cell.length_c   1.000
_cell.angle_alpha   90.00
_cell.angle_beta   90.00
_cell.angle_gamma   90.00
#
_symmetry.space_group_name_H-M   'P 1'
#
loop_
_entity.id
_entity.type
_entity.pdbx_description
1 polymer ?
#
loop_
_entity_poly.entity_id
_entity_poly.type
_entity_poly.pdbx_seq_one_letter_code
_entity_poly.pdbx_strand_id
1 'polypeptide(L)'
;MSKCPRCFTALSPSNHLWTLPAQAGGTRYRDDVASAYVGAPAECGPLYTWTRSPGYNGPPPPMSEASRALQGPAVEICPVCHFTLPEGFREGHAICIALAGARATGKSLYIAVLIKQLELLCERFGVVLEPVTRATVQNYATNYEGPLYVQRGLLPPTPTVHTQAPNQREPLVFSLGVWHGVRRFLVLRDVAGEDLENGDLRAPPFQFFGHADAVFFMFDPLRVKAIRDQLQDLLPPQPFSGGEPRSVLGNLLLAVNPGQPKLAVILSKFDVLRALRDVQGSEWALVMSNGGAAFLRDTSDGKQYDDVDAQLLDQEVRSLLVRLHGGSIVSAVENPSVGARLATRYFAVSALGHPPTGNRLHARGIAPFRCLDPVRWVTTQFGVL
;
A
#
# COMPACT_ATOMS: atom_id res chain seq x y z
N MET A 1 -19.50 -4.38 -2.31
CA MET A 1 -19.72 -3.20 -1.43
C MET A 1 -18.39 -2.47 -1.35
N SER A 2 -18.36 -1.15 -1.57
CA SER A 2 -17.11 -0.37 -1.54
C SER A 2 -16.61 -0.14 -0.10
N LYS A 3 -15.35 0.28 0.05
CA LYS A 3 -14.67 0.57 1.33
C LYS A 3 -14.17 2.00 1.35
N CYS A 4 -14.29 2.70 2.48
CA CYS A 4 -13.79 4.07 2.60
C CYS A 4 -12.29 4.14 2.27
N PRO A 5 -11.81 5.07 1.42
CA PRO A 5 -10.40 5.17 1.09
C PRO A 5 -9.47 5.46 2.28
N ARG A 6 -9.97 6.15 3.32
CA ARG A 6 -9.17 6.51 4.49
C ARG A 6 -9.15 5.41 5.54
N CYS A 7 -10.31 5.07 6.12
CA CYS A 7 -10.37 4.10 7.21
C CYS A 7 -10.54 2.65 6.75
N PHE A 8 -10.70 2.39 5.45
CA PHE A 8 -10.94 1.07 4.85
C PHE A 8 -12.22 0.35 5.33
N THR A 9 -13.01 0.96 6.22
CA THR A 9 -14.29 0.40 6.67
C THR A 9 -15.27 0.27 5.50
N ALA A 10 -15.99 -0.85 5.46
CA ALA A 10 -17.03 -1.09 4.46
C ALA A 10 -18.11 0.00 4.52
N LEU A 11 -18.45 0.56 3.37
CA LEU A 11 -19.46 1.61 3.25
C LEU A 11 -20.84 0.94 3.17
N SER A 12 -21.55 0.92 4.30
CA SER A 12 -22.89 0.33 4.40
C SER A 12 -23.86 1.02 3.44
N PRO A 13 -24.68 0.27 2.68
CA PRO A 13 -25.73 0.84 1.83
C PRO A 13 -26.86 1.48 2.65
N SER A 14 -26.92 1.19 3.94
CA SER A 14 -27.96 1.61 4.88
C SER A 14 -27.58 2.85 5.68
N ASN A 15 -26.35 3.37 5.53
CA ASN A 15 -25.89 4.55 6.25
C ASN A 15 -25.11 5.48 5.32
N HIS A 16 -25.61 6.69 5.18
CA HIS A 16 -25.04 7.74 4.35
C HIS A 16 -24.95 9.03 5.16
N LEU A 17 -23.85 9.75 4.95
CA LEU A 17 -23.55 10.98 5.64
C LEU A 17 -23.06 12.00 4.62
N TRP A 18 -23.66 13.18 4.61
CA TRP A 18 -23.27 14.27 3.75
C TRP A 18 -22.91 15.50 4.57
N THR A 19 -22.03 16.32 4.02
CA THR A 19 -21.65 17.62 4.57
C THR A 19 -21.66 18.68 3.49
N LEU A 20 -21.76 19.93 3.90
CA LEU A 20 -21.40 21.06 3.04
C LEU A 20 -19.86 21.06 2.81
N PRO A 21 -19.36 21.11 1.56
CA PRO A 21 -17.94 21.17 1.28
C PRO A 21 -17.37 22.55 1.64
N ALA A 22 -16.07 22.62 1.92
CA ALA A 22 -15.42 23.86 2.37
C ALA A 22 -15.56 25.03 1.35
N GLN A 23 -15.63 24.71 0.05
CA GLN A 23 -15.78 25.71 -1.02
C GLN A 23 -17.16 26.37 -1.06
N ALA A 24 -18.17 25.79 -0.39
CA ALA A 24 -19.53 26.32 -0.37
C ALA A 24 -19.71 27.50 0.60
N GLY A 25 -18.69 27.83 1.40
CA GLY A 25 -18.79 28.83 2.46
C GLY A 25 -19.64 28.35 3.64
N GLY A 26 -19.98 29.27 4.55
CA GLY A 26 -20.81 28.98 5.73
C GLY A 26 -20.03 28.60 7.00
N THR A 27 -20.77 28.35 8.08
CA THR A 27 -20.20 28.02 9.39
C THR A 27 -19.55 26.64 9.35
N ARG A 28 -18.34 26.57 9.90
CA ARG A 28 -17.54 25.36 10.02
C ARG A 28 -17.43 24.99 11.50
N TYR A 29 -17.50 23.69 11.77
CA TYR A 29 -17.42 23.16 13.12
C TYR A 29 -16.18 22.29 13.22
N ARG A 30 -15.55 22.30 14.38
CA ARG A 30 -14.51 21.33 14.70
C ARG A 30 -15.08 19.92 14.60
N ASP A 31 -14.42 19.08 13.83
CA ASP A 31 -14.82 17.70 13.61
C ASP A 31 -13.86 16.78 14.36
N ASP A 32 -14.22 16.39 15.58
CA ASP A 32 -13.37 15.53 16.42
C ASP A 32 -13.18 14.13 15.82
N VAL A 33 -14.16 13.62 15.07
CA VAL A 33 -14.06 12.31 14.39
C VAL A 33 -13.03 12.39 13.27
N ALA A 34 -13.19 13.34 12.34
CA ALA A 34 -12.21 13.55 11.27
C ALA A 34 -10.82 13.85 11.85
N SER A 35 -10.75 14.67 12.91
CA SER A 35 -9.48 15.05 13.55
C SER A 35 -8.76 13.83 14.12
N ALA A 36 -9.49 12.91 14.75
CA ALA A 36 -8.92 11.69 15.30
C ALA A 36 -8.35 10.77 14.21
N TYR A 37 -9.05 10.59 13.09
CA TYR A 37 -8.59 9.74 11.98
C TYR A 37 -7.46 10.37 11.15
N VAL A 38 -7.41 11.70 11.04
CA VAL A 38 -6.35 12.42 10.33
C VAL A 38 -5.10 12.60 11.20
N GLY A 39 -5.25 12.63 12.53
CA GLY A 39 -4.17 12.96 13.46
C GLY A 39 -3.83 14.46 13.49
N ALA A 40 -4.75 15.32 13.03
CA ALA A 40 -4.62 16.77 13.06
C ALA A 40 -6.00 17.45 13.07
N PRO A 41 -6.12 18.71 13.53
CA PRO A 41 -7.39 19.42 13.54
C PRO A 41 -8.06 19.44 12.17
N ALA A 42 -9.30 18.97 12.13
CA ALA A 42 -10.17 18.95 10.98
C ALA A 42 -11.50 19.63 11.31
N GLU A 43 -12.15 20.11 10.27
CA GLU A 43 -13.43 20.78 10.37
C GLU A 43 -14.41 20.21 9.35
N CYS A 44 -15.69 20.24 9.69
CA CYS A 44 -16.79 19.88 8.79
C CYS A 44 -17.82 21.01 8.71
N GLY A 45 -18.64 21.00 7.66
CA GLY A 45 -19.84 21.82 7.61
C GLY A 45 -20.98 21.19 8.41
N PRO A 46 -22.20 21.73 8.31
CA PRO A 46 -23.40 21.05 8.78
C PRO A 46 -23.51 19.66 8.16
N LEU A 47 -23.99 18.70 8.95
CA LEU A 47 -24.13 17.30 8.56
C LEU A 47 -25.59 16.95 8.27
N TYR A 48 -25.80 16.13 7.24
CA TYR A 48 -27.07 15.49 6.95
C TYR A 48 -26.86 13.98 6.93
N THR A 49 -27.52 13.27 7.84
CA THR A 49 -27.40 11.82 8.01
C THR A 49 -28.65 11.14 7.51
N TRP A 50 -28.49 10.08 6.72
CA TRP A 50 -29.58 9.17 6.40
C TRP A 50 -29.23 7.75 6.83
N THR A 51 -30.09 7.18 7.67
CA THR A 51 -30.05 5.76 8.03
C THR A 51 -31.31 5.08 7.51
N ARG A 52 -31.14 3.96 6.83
CA ARG A 52 -32.25 3.15 6.33
C ARG A 52 -33.13 2.70 7.49
N SER A 53 -34.40 3.09 7.45
CA SER A 53 -35.39 2.66 8.44
C SER A 53 -35.69 1.15 8.28
N PRO A 54 -35.92 0.40 9.38
CA PRO A 54 -36.35 -0.98 9.30
C PRO A 54 -37.58 -1.15 8.40
N GLY A 55 -37.55 -2.12 7.47
CA GLY A 55 -38.62 -2.37 6.51
C GLY A 55 -38.59 -1.53 5.23
N TYR A 56 -37.74 -0.50 5.14
CA TYR A 56 -37.56 0.26 3.90
C TYR A 56 -36.57 -0.45 2.96
N ASN A 57 -37.08 -0.90 1.80
CA ASN A 57 -36.28 -1.59 0.77
C ASN A 57 -35.90 -0.67 -0.41
N GLY A 58 -36.26 0.62 -0.35
CA GLY A 58 -35.98 1.56 -1.43
C GLY A 58 -34.50 2.01 -1.48
N PRO A 59 -34.14 2.77 -2.53
CA PRO A 59 -32.82 3.38 -2.65
C PRO A 59 -32.59 4.43 -1.57
N PRO A 60 -31.32 4.76 -1.25
CA PRO A 60 -31.00 5.95 -0.45
C PRO A 60 -31.55 7.23 -1.11
N PRO A 61 -31.76 8.30 -0.33
CA PRO A 61 -32.20 9.57 -0.88
C PRO A 61 -31.14 10.08 -1.88
N PRO A 62 -31.56 10.72 -2.97
CA PRO A 62 -30.62 11.32 -3.92
C PRO A 62 -29.86 12.46 -3.25
N MET A 63 -28.64 12.74 -3.72
CA MET A 63 -27.80 13.82 -3.20
C MET A 63 -28.51 15.20 -3.21
N SER A 64 -29.46 15.42 -4.12
CA SER A 64 -30.28 16.65 -4.17
C SER A 64 -31.11 16.88 -2.90
N GLU A 65 -31.53 15.82 -2.21
CA GLU A 65 -32.26 15.95 -0.94
C GLU A 65 -31.32 16.43 0.17
N ALA A 66 -30.13 15.83 0.27
CA ALA A 66 -29.09 16.30 1.18
C ALA A 66 -28.72 17.76 0.90
N SER A 67 -28.56 18.15 -0.38
CA SER A 67 -28.27 19.53 -0.77
C SER A 67 -29.38 20.50 -0.35
N ARG A 68 -30.66 20.09 -0.43
CA ARG A 68 -31.78 20.92 0.04
C ARG A 68 -31.79 21.09 1.55
N ALA A 69 -31.55 19.99 2.29
CA ALA A 69 -31.50 20.01 3.74
C ALA A 69 -30.33 20.86 4.26
N LEU A 70 -29.18 20.80 3.58
CA LEU A 70 -27.98 21.57 3.90
C LEU A 70 -28.00 23.01 3.33
N GLN A 71 -29.02 23.35 2.53
CA GLN A 71 -29.15 24.64 1.86
C GLN A 71 -27.91 25.02 1.01
N GLY A 72 -27.31 24.05 0.33
CA GLY A 72 -26.12 24.24 -0.50
C GLY A 72 -25.65 22.94 -1.15
N PRO A 73 -24.51 22.93 -1.85
CA PRO A 73 -23.99 21.71 -2.46
C PRO A 73 -23.62 20.70 -1.38
N ALA A 74 -24.09 19.46 -1.49
CA ALA A 74 -23.72 18.37 -0.59
C ALA A 74 -22.58 17.54 -1.19
N VAL A 75 -21.64 17.12 -0.35
CA VAL A 75 -20.67 16.06 -0.67
C VAL A 75 -20.82 14.92 0.31
N GLU A 76 -20.66 13.70 -0.18
CA GLU A 76 -20.73 12.54 0.70
C GLU A 76 -19.43 12.35 1.48
N ILE A 77 -19.54 12.01 2.76
CA ILE A 77 -18.42 11.66 3.63
C ILE A 77 -18.63 10.28 4.25
N CYS A 78 -17.54 9.63 4.62
CA CYS A 78 -17.59 8.37 5.34
C CYS A 78 -18.29 8.54 6.70
N PRO A 79 -19.33 7.76 7.03
CA PRO A 79 -19.99 7.85 8.34
C PRO A 79 -19.12 7.45 9.54
N VAL A 80 -17.92 6.91 9.32
CA VAL A 80 -16.99 6.43 10.36
C VAL A 80 -15.86 7.41 10.60
N CYS A 81 -15.21 7.88 9.53
CA CYS A 81 -14.02 8.74 9.63
C CYS A 81 -14.19 10.14 9.03
N HIS A 82 -15.40 10.46 8.55
CA HIS A 82 -15.77 11.73 7.92
C HIS A 82 -14.89 12.12 6.71
N PHE A 83 -14.22 11.15 6.08
CA PHE A 83 -13.48 11.37 4.84
C PHE A 83 -14.43 11.61 3.67
N THR A 84 -14.24 12.71 2.94
CA THR A 84 -14.98 13.00 1.69
C THR A 84 -14.78 11.89 0.68
N LEU A 85 -15.88 11.24 0.31
CA LEU A 85 -15.90 10.18 -0.68
C LEU A 85 -15.87 10.80 -2.08
N PRO A 86 -15.07 10.27 -3.01
CA PRO A 86 -15.15 10.70 -4.40
C PRO A 86 -16.53 10.46 -5.00
N GLU A 87 -16.90 11.25 -6.00
CA GLU A 87 -18.17 11.08 -6.71
C GLU A 87 -18.23 9.69 -7.37
N GLY A 88 -19.38 9.02 -7.24
CA GLY A 88 -19.59 7.69 -7.82
C GLY A 88 -18.78 6.57 -7.14
N PHE A 89 -18.18 6.82 -5.98
CA PHE A 89 -17.26 5.88 -5.34
C PHE A 89 -17.97 4.68 -4.68
N ARG A 90 -19.23 4.87 -4.23
CA ARG A 90 -20.02 3.79 -3.61
C ARG A 90 -20.49 2.74 -4.59
N GLU A 91 -20.73 3.15 -5.83
CA GLU A 91 -21.18 2.32 -6.95
C GLU A 91 -20.06 1.42 -7.47
N GLY A 92 -18.80 1.78 -7.21
CA GLY A 92 -17.64 0.95 -7.54
C GLY A 92 -17.22 0.00 -6.41
N HIS A 93 -16.05 -0.60 -6.60
CA HIS A 93 -15.43 -1.49 -5.63
C HIS A 93 -13.98 -1.10 -5.38
N ALA A 94 -13.69 -0.69 -4.16
CA ALA A 94 -12.34 -0.37 -3.71
C ALA A 94 -11.60 -1.61 -3.22
N ILE A 95 -10.37 -1.79 -3.70
CA ILE A 95 -9.38 -2.75 -3.22
C ILE A 95 -8.37 -1.94 -2.41
N CYS A 96 -8.39 -2.13 -1.11
CA CYS A 96 -7.67 -1.32 -0.13
C CYS A 96 -6.39 -2.02 0.34
N ILE A 97 -5.23 -1.47 0.00
CA ILE A 97 -3.92 -2.01 0.33
C ILE A 97 -3.18 -1.04 1.26
N ALA A 98 -2.73 -1.55 2.40
CA ALA A 98 -1.87 -0.82 3.34
C ALA A 98 -0.41 -1.23 3.15
N LEU A 99 0.51 -0.28 3.07
CA LEU A 99 1.95 -0.54 3.04
C LEU A 99 2.52 -0.31 4.44
N ALA A 100 3.32 -1.26 4.90
CA ALA A 100 3.97 -1.27 6.20
C ALA A 100 5.42 -1.72 6.07
N GLY A 101 6.28 -1.22 6.95
CA GLY A 101 7.70 -1.56 6.95
C GLY A 101 8.54 -0.47 7.59
N ALA A 102 9.74 -0.82 8.05
CA ALA A 102 10.66 0.11 8.69
C ALA A 102 11.03 1.31 7.78
N ARG A 103 11.70 2.30 8.35
CA ARG A 103 12.30 3.38 7.55
C ARG A 103 13.29 2.82 6.52
N ALA A 104 13.39 3.48 5.36
CA ALA A 104 14.31 3.13 4.28
C ALA A 104 14.17 1.71 3.68
N THR A 105 13.00 1.07 3.84
CA THR A 105 12.67 -0.21 3.17
C THR A 105 12.21 -0.04 1.73
N GLY A 106 12.04 1.18 1.23
CA GLY A 106 11.70 1.44 -0.18
C GLY A 106 10.20 1.48 -0.50
N LYS A 107 9.31 1.68 0.50
CA LYS A 107 7.85 1.79 0.28
C LYS A 107 7.47 2.87 -0.72
N SER A 108 7.97 4.10 -0.54
CA SER A 108 7.67 5.22 -1.43
C SER A 108 8.22 5.00 -2.84
N LEU A 109 9.44 4.45 -2.94
CA LEU A 109 10.04 4.04 -4.21
C LEU A 109 9.18 2.98 -4.92
N TYR A 110 8.71 1.99 -4.16
CA TYR A 110 7.82 0.95 -4.67
C TYR A 110 6.51 1.54 -5.19
N ILE A 111 5.86 2.46 -4.46
CA ILE A 111 4.63 3.13 -4.94
C ILE A 111 4.90 3.90 -6.23
N ALA A 112 5.96 4.70 -6.30
CA ALA A 112 6.30 5.50 -7.47
C ALA A 112 6.45 4.62 -8.73
N VAL A 113 7.13 3.49 -8.58
CA VAL A 113 7.33 2.53 -9.68
C VAL A 113 6.07 1.74 -9.98
N LEU A 114 5.36 1.27 -8.95
CA LEU A 114 4.14 0.48 -9.07
C LEU A 114 3.09 1.20 -9.93
N ILE A 115 2.85 2.49 -9.71
CA ILE A 115 1.85 3.24 -10.47
C ILE A 115 2.22 3.30 -11.96
N LYS A 116 3.48 3.59 -12.31
CA LYS A 116 3.94 3.56 -13.71
C LYS A 116 3.84 2.17 -14.34
N GLN A 117 4.15 1.12 -13.59
CA GLN A 117 4.00 -0.25 -14.07
C GLN A 117 2.52 -0.63 -14.27
N LEU A 118 1.62 -0.14 -13.40
CA LEU A 118 0.18 -0.34 -13.52
C LEU A 118 -0.42 0.43 -14.70
N GLU A 119 0.04 1.65 -14.98
CA GLU A 119 -0.35 2.42 -16.18
C GLU A 119 -0.09 1.57 -17.44
N LEU A 120 1.13 1.06 -17.60
CA LEU A 120 1.53 0.22 -18.73
C LEU A 120 0.74 -1.10 -18.79
N LEU A 121 0.45 -1.73 -17.65
CA LEU A 121 -0.34 -2.97 -17.61
C LEU A 121 -1.80 -2.71 -18.01
N CYS A 122 -2.39 -1.62 -17.50
CA CYS A 122 -3.75 -1.22 -17.82
C CYS A 122 -3.89 -0.95 -19.33
N GLU A 123 -2.95 -0.21 -19.92
CA GLU A 123 -2.91 0.05 -21.37
C GLU A 123 -2.90 -1.25 -22.18
N ARG A 124 -2.10 -2.25 -21.77
CA ARG A 124 -2.08 -3.57 -22.41
C ARG A 124 -3.42 -4.31 -22.31
N PHE A 125 -4.22 -4.03 -21.29
CA PHE A 125 -5.55 -4.62 -21.10
C PHE A 125 -6.68 -3.76 -21.69
N GLY A 126 -6.35 -2.66 -22.37
CA GLY A 126 -7.34 -1.78 -22.97
C GLY A 126 -8.15 -0.98 -21.94
N VAL A 127 -7.63 -0.80 -20.73
CA VAL A 127 -8.21 0.05 -19.69
C VAL A 127 -7.24 1.17 -19.32
N VAL A 128 -7.75 2.24 -18.72
CA VAL A 128 -6.93 3.39 -18.31
C VAL A 128 -6.83 3.42 -16.80
N LEU A 129 -5.60 3.56 -16.29
CA LEU A 129 -5.35 3.88 -14.89
C LEU A 129 -5.51 5.39 -14.70
N GLU A 130 -6.43 5.82 -13.86
CA GLU A 130 -6.67 7.26 -13.63
C GLU A 130 -6.72 7.59 -12.14
N PRO A 131 -6.02 8.65 -11.68
CA PRO A 131 -6.20 9.14 -10.32
C PRO A 131 -7.63 9.69 -10.13
N VAL A 132 -8.30 9.28 -9.05
CA VAL A 132 -9.71 9.60 -8.82
C VAL A 132 -9.90 10.98 -8.19
N THR A 133 -8.92 11.46 -7.42
CA THR A 133 -9.02 12.74 -6.71
C THR A 133 -7.89 13.69 -7.11
N ARG A 134 -8.15 14.99 -7.06
CA ARG A 134 -7.11 16.03 -7.25
C ARG A 134 -5.97 15.89 -6.24
N ALA A 135 -6.29 15.48 -5.01
CA ALA A 135 -5.29 15.22 -3.99
C ALA A 135 -4.38 14.04 -4.36
N THR A 136 -4.93 12.95 -4.94
CA THR A 136 -4.11 11.84 -5.47
C THR A 136 -3.20 12.32 -6.60
N VAL A 137 -3.70 13.12 -7.56
CA VAL A 137 -2.88 13.70 -8.64
C VAL A 137 -1.69 14.49 -8.06
N GLN A 138 -1.98 15.43 -7.17
CA GLN A 138 -0.96 16.31 -6.61
C GLN A 138 0.03 15.56 -5.72
N ASN A 139 -0.46 14.68 -4.85
CA ASN A 139 0.35 13.88 -3.95
C ASN A 139 1.29 12.97 -4.74
N TYR A 140 0.77 12.24 -5.74
CA TYR A 140 1.60 11.38 -6.59
C TYR A 140 2.65 12.17 -7.36
N ALA A 141 2.26 13.26 -8.05
CA ALA A 141 3.17 14.09 -8.83
C ALA A 141 4.31 14.68 -7.99
N THR A 142 3.97 15.20 -6.80
CA THR A 142 4.93 15.94 -5.96
C THR A 142 5.82 15.03 -5.12
N ASN A 143 5.27 13.94 -4.56
CA ASN A 143 5.98 13.13 -3.57
C ASN A 143 6.58 11.85 -4.15
N TYR A 144 6.14 11.42 -5.34
CA TYR A 144 6.54 10.15 -5.93
C TYR A 144 7.13 10.31 -7.34
N GLU A 145 6.34 10.85 -8.27
CA GLU A 145 6.73 10.91 -9.69
C GLU A 145 7.81 11.94 -9.98
N GLY A 146 7.61 13.20 -9.58
CA GLY A 146 8.56 14.29 -9.79
C GLY A 146 9.94 14.00 -9.21
N PRO A 147 10.05 13.61 -7.91
CA PRO A 147 11.33 13.26 -7.31
C PRO A 147 12.06 12.11 -8.03
N LEU A 148 11.34 11.06 -8.41
CA LEU A 148 11.96 9.87 -9.01
C LEU A 148 12.29 10.05 -10.49
N TYR A 149 11.32 10.46 -11.30
CA TYR A 149 11.42 10.43 -12.77
C TYR A 149 11.92 11.75 -13.36
N VAL A 150 11.60 12.89 -12.75
CA VAL A 150 11.99 14.22 -13.26
C VAL A 150 13.32 14.65 -12.64
N GLN A 151 13.43 14.65 -11.32
CA GLN A 151 14.63 15.07 -10.60
C GLN A 151 15.73 13.99 -10.62
N ARG A 152 15.38 12.75 -10.98
CA ARG A 152 16.27 11.58 -10.98
C ARG A 152 16.98 11.36 -9.63
N GLY A 153 16.30 11.73 -8.56
CA GLY A 153 16.77 11.57 -7.18
C GLY A 153 16.15 10.36 -6.50
N LEU A 154 16.71 9.99 -5.35
CA LEU A 154 16.02 9.08 -4.43
C LEU A 154 14.94 9.84 -3.66
N LEU A 155 13.83 9.16 -3.36
CA LEU A 155 12.76 9.76 -2.58
C LEU A 155 13.20 9.96 -1.12
N PRO A 156 12.88 11.11 -0.50
CA PRO A 156 13.10 11.30 0.93
C PRO A 156 12.26 10.30 1.74
N PRO A 157 12.62 10.04 3.01
CA PRO A 157 11.81 9.20 3.89
C PRO A 157 10.37 9.71 4.02
N THR A 158 9.39 8.79 4.05
CA THR A 158 7.98 9.14 4.34
C THR A 158 7.90 9.88 5.69
N PRO A 159 7.38 11.11 5.74
CA PRO A 159 7.20 11.84 7.00
C PRO A 159 6.17 11.12 7.89
N THR A 160 6.22 11.34 9.21
CA THR A 160 5.27 10.77 10.18
C THR A 160 3.87 11.35 10.05
N VAL A 161 2.83 10.67 10.54
CA VAL A 161 1.46 11.21 10.61
C VAL A 161 1.45 12.62 11.20
N HIS A 162 2.24 12.91 12.23
CA HIS A 162 2.28 14.23 12.86
C HIS A 162 2.99 15.30 12.04
N THR A 163 3.99 14.93 11.23
CA THR A 163 4.80 15.87 10.43
C THR A 163 4.42 15.91 8.94
N GLN A 164 3.58 14.99 8.47
CA GLN A 164 3.08 14.98 7.09
C GLN A 164 2.24 16.22 6.80
N ALA A 165 2.46 16.80 5.62
CA ALA A 165 1.54 17.79 5.09
C ALA A 165 0.15 17.16 4.84
N PRO A 166 -0.95 17.92 4.91
CA PRO A 166 -2.30 17.37 4.75
C PRO A 166 -2.50 16.52 3.50
N ASN A 167 -1.90 16.93 2.38
CA ASN A 167 -1.93 16.20 1.10
C ASN A 167 -1.17 14.87 1.11
N GLN A 168 -0.17 14.70 1.99
CA GLN A 168 0.59 13.45 2.16
C GLN A 168 -0.15 12.44 3.04
N ARG A 169 -1.08 12.88 3.89
CA ARG A 169 -1.91 12.03 4.76
C ARG A 169 -3.07 11.37 4.02
N GLU A 170 -3.40 11.86 2.82
CA GLU A 170 -4.51 11.34 2.04
C GLU A 170 -4.13 10.04 1.31
N PRO A 171 -5.06 9.07 1.24
CA PRO A 171 -4.86 7.84 0.49
C PRO A 171 -4.68 8.15 -1.01
N LEU A 172 -3.83 7.37 -1.67
CA LEU A 172 -3.77 7.40 -3.13
C LEU A 172 -4.92 6.54 -3.69
N VAL A 173 -5.78 7.13 -4.51
CA VAL A 173 -6.96 6.47 -5.07
C VAL A 173 -6.88 6.49 -6.58
N PHE A 174 -6.77 5.31 -7.19
CA PHE A 174 -6.72 5.14 -8.64
C PHE A 174 -7.91 4.30 -9.12
N SER A 175 -8.53 4.69 -10.23
CA SER A 175 -9.47 3.90 -10.99
C SER A 175 -8.68 2.92 -11.86
N LEU A 176 -8.98 1.63 -11.74
CA LEU A 176 -8.46 0.57 -12.62
C LEU A 176 -9.33 0.40 -13.87
N GLY A 177 -10.34 1.26 -14.07
CA GLY A 177 -11.35 1.12 -15.12
C GLY A 177 -12.56 0.30 -14.70
N VAL A 178 -13.39 -0.08 -15.69
CA VAL A 178 -14.60 -0.89 -15.50
C VAL A 178 -14.27 -2.35 -15.76
N TRP A 179 -14.50 -3.20 -14.76
CA TRP A 179 -14.29 -4.65 -14.83
C TRP A 179 -15.59 -5.36 -14.49
N HIS A 180 -16.06 -6.22 -15.38
CA HIS A 180 -17.35 -6.92 -15.23
C HIS A 180 -18.51 -5.96 -14.94
N GLY A 181 -18.55 -4.80 -15.62
CA GLY A 181 -19.59 -3.79 -15.48
C GLY A 181 -19.50 -2.92 -14.22
N VAL A 182 -18.47 -3.09 -13.38
CA VAL A 182 -18.29 -2.34 -12.13
C VAL A 182 -16.98 -1.56 -12.16
N ARG A 183 -17.01 -0.28 -11.76
CA ARG A 183 -15.78 0.51 -11.59
C ARG A 183 -14.94 -0.06 -10.46
N ARG A 184 -13.65 -0.28 -10.72
CA ARG A 184 -12.71 -0.82 -9.73
C ARG A 184 -11.74 0.25 -9.31
N PHE A 185 -11.48 0.35 -8.02
CA PHE A 185 -10.54 1.30 -7.46
C PHE A 185 -9.41 0.56 -6.74
N LEU A 186 -8.18 1.02 -6.92
CA LEU A 186 -7.04 0.65 -6.09
C LEU A 186 -6.79 1.80 -5.11
N VAL A 187 -6.82 1.49 -3.82
CA VAL A 187 -6.51 2.45 -2.76
C VAL A 187 -5.23 2.02 -2.07
N LEU A 188 -4.21 2.88 -2.09
CA LEU A 188 -2.93 2.67 -1.42
C LEU A 188 -2.79 3.63 -0.24
N ARG A 189 -2.43 3.10 0.94
CA ARG A 189 -2.01 3.89 2.09
C ARG A 189 -0.59 3.53 2.49
N ASP A 190 0.31 4.50 2.46
CA ASP A 190 1.67 4.39 3.02
C ASP A 190 1.67 4.92 4.46
N VAL A 191 2.39 4.23 5.35
CA VAL A 191 2.62 4.66 6.74
C VAL A 191 4.12 4.77 6.96
N ALA A 192 4.56 5.83 7.62
CA ALA A 192 5.97 5.94 7.97
C ALA A 192 6.38 4.78 8.90
N GLY A 193 7.60 4.26 8.71
CA GLY A 193 8.08 3.18 9.57
C GLY A 193 8.13 3.58 11.05
N GLU A 194 8.40 4.85 11.34
CA GLU A 194 8.41 5.38 12.70
C GLU A 194 7.03 5.36 13.36
N ASP A 195 5.96 5.64 12.61
CA ASP A 195 4.60 5.60 13.13
C ASP A 195 4.20 4.16 13.52
N LEU A 196 4.70 3.16 12.78
CA LEU A 196 4.53 1.75 13.13
C LEU A 196 5.40 1.31 14.31
N GLU A 197 6.56 1.94 14.53
CA GLU A 197 7.48 1.60 15.63
C GLU A 197 7.02 2.22 16.95
N ASN A 198 6.55 3.48 16.92
CA ASN A 198 6.33 4.30 18.11
C ASN A 198 4.87 4.75 18.31
N GLY A 199 3.99 4.54 17.33
CA GLY A 199 2.61 5.00 17.40
C GLY A 199 1.71 4.12 18.28
N ASP A 200 0.60 4.69 18.77
CA ASP A 200 -0.50 3.92 19.34
C ASP A 200 -1.29 3.26 18.21
N LEU A 201 -0.97 2.00 17.91
CA LEU A 201 -1.53 1.24 16.80
C LEU A 201 -3.02 0.91 16.95
N ARG A 202 -3.61 1.16 18.12
CA ARG A 202 -5.06 1.05 18.36
C ARG A 202 -5.80 2.35 18.05
N ALA A 203 -5.08 3.46 17.90
CA ALA A 203 -5.66 4.75 17.61
C ALA A 203 -6.32 4.80 16.22
N PRO A 204 -7.33 5.66 16.02
CA PRO A 204 -8.07 5.80 14.76
C PRO A 204 -7.20 5.91 13.48
N PRO A 205 -6.04 6.60 13.47
CA PRO A 205 -5.20 6.68 12.28
C PRO A 205 -4.71 5.33 11.73
N PHE A 206 -4.63 4.29 12.57
CA PHE A 206 -4.10 2.97 12.26
C PHE A 206 -5.17 1.88 12.06
N GLN A 207 -6.43 2.14 12.42
CA GLN A 207 -7.52 1.16 12.33
C GLN A 207 -7.74 0.60 10.92
N PHE A 208 -7.32 1.33 9.89
CA PHE A 208 -7.41 0.88 8.50
C PHE A 208 -6.61 -0.40 8.24
N PHE A 209 -5.56 -0.72 9.03
CA PHE A 209 -4.83 -1.98 8.90
C PHE A 209 -5.74 -3.21 9.07
N GLY A 210 -6.63 -3.19 10.06
CA GLY A 210 -7.60 -4.27 10.30
C GLY A 210 -8.75 -4.33 9.29
N HIS A 211 -8.91 -3.30 8.47
CA HIS A 211 -9.96 -3.22 7.44
C HIS A 211 -9.44 -3.39 6.00
N ALA A 212 -8.11 -3.50 5.82
CA ALA A 212 -7.48 -3.68 4.52
C ALA A 212 -7.89 -5.00 3.85
N ASP A 213 -7.85 -5.04 2.52
CA ASP A 213 -7.91 -6.29 1.76
C ASP A 213 -6.56 -7.01 1.78
N ALA A 214 -5.48 -6.22 1.79
CA ALA A 214 -4.13 -6.71 1.95
C ALA A 214 -3.22 -5.72 2.66
N VAL A 215 -2.23 -6.25 3.37
CA VAL A 215 -1.11 -5.49 3.91
C VAL A 215 0.17 -5.94 3.22
N PHE A 216 0.93 -4.98 2.73
CA PHE A 216 2.25 -5.17 2.13
C PHE A 216 3.31 -4.85 3.18
N PHE A 217 3.84 -5.88 3.81
CA PHE A 217 4.96 -5.76 4.72
C PHE A 217 6.28 -5.80 3.93
N MET A 218 6.89 -4.64 3.76
CA MET A 218 8.12 -4.46 2.99
C MET A 218 9.34 -4.33 3.90
N PHE A 219 10.38 -5.12 3.64
CA PHE A 219 11.67 -4.98 4.30
C PHE A 219 12.84 -5.17 3.35
N ASP A 220 13.94 -4.49 3.70
CA ASP A 220 15.21 -4.63 3.03
C ASP A 220 15.99 -5.81 3.66
N PRO A 221 16.47 -6.79 2.87
CA PRO A 221 17.19 -7.95 3.39
C PRO A 221 18.35 -7.57 4.32
N LEU A 222 19.10 -6.51 3.98
CA LEU A 222 20.29 -6.09 4.73
C LEU A 222 19.95 -5.44 6.09
N ARG A 223 18.66 -5.20 6.37
CA ARG A 223 18.19 -4.73 7.68
C ARG A 223 18.05 -5.85 8.69
N VAL A 224 18.03 -7.10 8.23
CA VAL A 224 18.04 -8.26 9.11
C VAL A 224 19.49 -8.56 9.47
N LYS A 225 19.85 -8.40 10.75
CA LYS A 225 21.23 -8.62 11.23
C LYS A 225 21.80 -9.95 10.73
N ALA A 226 21.06 -11.05 10.94
CA ALA A 226 21.51 -12.37 10.53
C ALA A 226 21.79 -12.48 9.02
N ILE A 227 20.96 -11.86 8.16
CA ILE A 227 21.18 -11.83 6.71
C ILE A 227 22.42 -11.00 6.38
N ARG A 228 22.54 -9.80 6.95
CA ARG A 228 23.69 -8.93 6.71
C ARG A 228 25.00 -9.60 7.12
N ASP A 229 25.03 -10.23 8.29
CA ASP A 229 26.23 -10.90 8.81
C ASP A 229 26.66 -12.06 7.89
N GLN A 230 25.72 -12.71 7.17
CA GLN A 230 26.05 -13.71 6.13
C GLN A 230 26.62 -13.11 4.84
N LEU A 231 26.32 -11.84 4.56
CA LEU A 231 26.65 -11.19 3.29
C LEU A 231 27.74 -10.13 3.43
N GLN A 232 28.28 -9.92 4.63
CA GLN A 232 29.20 -8.84 4.98
C GLN A 232 30.46 -8.83 4.11
N ASP A 233 30.98 -10.00 3.76
CA ASP A 233 32.19 -10.15 2.94
C ASP A 233 31.89 -10.28 1.43
N LEU A 234 30.61 -10.40 1.07
CA LEU A 234 30.16 -10.65 -0.30
C LEU A 234 29.61 -9.38 -0.97
N LEU A 235 29.21 -8.40 -0.18
CA LEU A 235 28.56 -7.18 -0.66
C LEU A 235 29.23 -5.93 -0.06
N PRO A 236 29.25 -4.81 -0.81
CA PRO A 236 29.77 -3.56 -0.29
C PRO A 236 28.97 -3.08 0.94
N PRO A 237 29.64 -2.45 1.92
CA PRO A 237 28.97 -1.93 3.11
C PRO A 237 27.93 -0.87 2.73
N GLN A 238 26.75 -0.99 3.31
CA GLN A 238 25.62 -0.09 3.07
C GLN A 238 25.34 0.76 4.32
N PRO A 239 25.01 2.06 4.16
CA PRO A 239 24.71 2.92 5.29
C PRO A 239 23.51 2.42 6.09
N PHE A 240 23.68 2.35 7.41
CA PHE A 240 22.69 1.80 8.33
C PHE A 240 21.83 2.91 8.95
N SER A 241 20.59 3.07 8.47
CA SER A 241 19.58 3.95 9.09
C SER A 241 18.15 3.40 9.01
N GLY A 242 17.51 3.04 10.14
CA GLY A 242 16.13 2.52 10.18
C GLY A 242 15.92 1.41 11.22
N GLY A 243 14.65 1.15 11.56
CA GLY A 243 14.29 0.18 12.61
C GLY A 243 14.37 -1.29 12.20
N GLU A 244 14.24 -2.17 13.20
CA GLU A 244 14.34 -3.62 13.02
C GLU A 244 13.06 -4.19 12.39
N PRO A 245 13.15 -4.91 11.25
CA PRO A 245 11.97 -5.46 10.57
C PRO A 245 11.07 -6.33 11.45
N ARG A 246 11.64 -7.06 12.42
CA ARG A 246 10.87 -7.94 13.33
C ARG A 246 9.98 -7.16 14.28
N SER A 247 10.49 -6.04 14.82
CA SER A 247 9.71 -5.16 15.68
C SER A 247 8.53 -4.57 14.92
N VAL A 248 8.78 -4.04 13.71
CA VAL A 248 7.73 -3.49 12.84
C VAL A 248 6.69 -4.55 12.46
N LEU A 249 7.12 -5.79 12.19
CA LEU A 249 6.20 -6.88 11.90
C LEU A 249 5.31 -7.21 13.11
N GLY A 250 5.88 -7.31 14.31
CA GLY A 250 5.10 -7.56 15.53
C GLY A 250 4.04 -6.48 15.77
N ASN A 251 4.44 -5.22 15.63
CA ASN A 251 3.55 -4.07 15.71
C ASN A 251 2.46 -4.10 14.63
N LEU A 252 2.83 -4.42 13.39
CA LEU A 252 1.86 -4.58 12.32
C LEU A 252 0.81 -5.65 12.63
N LEU A 253 1.24 -6.82 13.13
CA LEU A 253 0.34 -7.92 13.50
C LEU A 253 -0.62 -7.53 14.63
N LEU A 254 -0.21 -6.62 15.53
CA LEU A 254 -1.10 -6.00 16.52
C LEU A 254 -2.11 -5.05 15.86
N ALA A 255 -1.67 -4.22 14.91
CA ALA A 255 -2.50 -3.21 14.23
C ALA A 255 -3.59 -3.82 13.33
N VAL A 256 -3.31 -4.98 12.72
CA VAL A 256 -4.29 -5.68 11.86
C VAL A 256 -5.36 -6.42 12.66
N ASN A 257 -5.10 -6.81 13.91
CA ASN A 257 -6.04 -7.58 14.74
C ASN A 257 -7.24 -6.71 15.17
N PRO A 258 -8.52 -7.18 15.06
CA PRO A 258 -8.99 -8.53 14.73
C PRO A 258 -9.24 -8.81 13.25
N GLY A 259 -8.87 -7.89 12.36
CA GLY A 259 -8.91 -8.09 10.92
C GLY A 259 -8.05 -9.26 10.44
N GLN A 260 -8.36 -9.74 9.25
CA GLN A 260 -7.63 -10.84 8.61
C GLN A 260 -7.26 -10.49 7.15
N PRO A 261 -6.56 -9.37 6.90
CA PRO A 261 -6.11 -9.04 5.55
C PRO A 261 -5.14 -10.10 5.03
N LYS A 262 -5.02 -10.22 3.71
CA LYS A 262 -3.89 -10.92 3.10
C LYS A 262 -2.57 -10.24 3.48
N LEU A 263 -1.52 -11.00 3.75
CA LEU A 263 -0.19 -10.46 4.09
C LEU A 263 0.81 -10.76 2.97
N ALA A 264 1.23 -9.73 2.24
CA ALA A 264 2.36 -9.84 1.31
C ALA A 264 3.65 -9.53 2.06
N VAL A 265 4.55 -10.50 2.18
CA VAL A 265 5.87 -10.31 2.78
C VAL A 265 6.86 -10.04 1.66
N ILE A 266 7.26 -8.78 1.50
CA ILE A 266 7.95 -8.29 0.31
C ILE A 266 9.40 -7.98 0.64
N LEU A 267 10.30 -8.71 0.00
CA LEU A 267 11.73 -8.42 0.00
C LEU A 267 12.03 -7.34 -1.04
N SER A 268 12.22 -6.10 -0.59
CA SER A 268 12.04 -4.90 -1.44
C SER A 268 13.25 -4.44 -2.25
N LYS A 269 14.44 -4.97 -1.93
CA LYS A 269 15.72 -4.65 -2.59
C LYS A 269 16.37 -5.93 -3.09
N PHE A 270 15.60 -6.76 -3.79
CA PHE A 270 16.05 -8.08 -4.18
C PHE A 270 17.26 -8.06 -5.13
N ASP A 271 17.46 -6.96 -5.86
CA ASP A 271 18.65 -6.69 -6.68
C ASP A 271 19.97 -6.84 -5.89
N VAL A 272 19.98 -6.50 -4.61
CA VAL A 272 21.13 -6.70 -3.72
C VAL A 272 21.49 -8.18 -3.59
N LEU A 273 20.47 -9.06 -3.47
CA LEU A 273 20.71 -10.49 -3.41
C LEU A 273 21.08 -11.07 -4.78
N ARG A 274 20.55 -10.50 -5.88
CA ARG A 274 20.95 -10.89 -7.24
C ARG A 274 22.44 -10.63 -7.52
N ALA A 275 23.04 -9.62 -6.87
CA ALA A 275 24.48 -9.37 -6.97
C ALA A 275 25.33 -10.54 -6.47
N LEU A 276 24.81 -11.39 -5.57
CA LEU A 276 25.51 -12.58 -5.08
C LEU A 276 25.78 -13.61 -6.19
N ARG A 277 25.05 -13.54 -7.31
CA ARG A 277 25.31 -14.34 -8.50
C ARG A 277 26.73 -14.12 -9.05
N ASP A 278 27.23 -12.90 -8.94
CA ASP A 278 28.49 -12.48 -9.56
C ASP A 278 29.69 -12.67 -8.59
N VAL A 279 29.44 -13.17 -7.37
CA VAL A 279 30.48 -13.39 -6.35
C VAL A 279 31.18 -14.73 -6.61
N GLN A 280 32.32 -14.67 -7.31
CA GLN A 280 33.08 -15.84 -7.74
C GLN A 280 33.44 -16.78 -6.59
N GLY A 281 33.27 -18.09 -6.82
CA GLY A 281 33.64 -19.12 -5.86
C GLY A 281 32.73 -19.24 -4.63
N SER A 282 31.63 -18.47 -4.56
CA SER A 282 30.67 -18.58 -3.46
C SER A 282 29.57 -19.62 -3.75
N GLU A 283 29.08 -20.28 -2.71
CA GLU A 283 27.90 -21.15 -2.82
C GLU A 283 26.66 -20.34 -3.25
N TRP A 284 26.59 -19.07 -2.87
CA TRP A 284 25.53 -18.15 -3.29
C TRP A 284 25.50 -17.91 -4.80
N ALA A 285 26.65 -17.91 -5.47
CA ALA A 285 26.69 -17.81 -6.92
C ALA A 285 25.94 -18.98 -7.58
N LEU A 286 26.08 -20.20 -7.05
CA LEU A 286 25.35 -21.37 -7.56
C LEU A 286 23.85 -21.23 -7.35
N VAL A 287 23.43 -20.85 -6.13
CA VAL A 287 22.01 -20.66 -5.77
C VAL A 287 21.37 -19.58 -6.65
N MET A 288 22.04 -18.44 -6.82
CA MET A 288 21.53 -17.29 -7.56
C MET A 288 21.71 -17.42 -9.09
N SER A 289 22.39 -18.47 -9.57
CA SER A 289 22.54 -18.78 -11.01
C SER A 289 21.55 -19.83 -11.52
N ASN A 290 20.66 -20.36 -10.67
CA ASN A 290 19.67 -21.33 -11.10
C ASN A 290 18.65 -20.70 -12.07
N GLY A 291 18.85 -20.86 -13.38
CA GLY A 291 17.99 -20.26 -14.42
C GLY A 291 16.53 -20.71 -14.38
N GLY A 292 16.21 -21.81 -13.70
CA GLY A 292 14.84 -22.26 -13.47
C GLY A 292 14.11 -21.53 -12.34
N ALA A 293 14.83 -20.80 -11.49
CA ALA A 293 14.25 -20.15 -10.32
C ALA A 293 13.22 -19.08 -10.72
N ALA A 294 12.06 -19.08 -10.06
CA ALA A 294 11.03 -18.06 -10.23
C ALA A 294 11.55 -16.67 -9.83
N PHE A 295 12.36 -16.54 -8.78
CA PHE A 295 12.94 -15.24 -8.40
C PHE A 295 13.95 -14.66 -9.41
N LEU A 296 14.30 -15.37 -10.49
CA LEU A 296 15.12 -14.82 -11.59
C LEU A 296 14.31 -14.40 -12.81
N ARG A 297 13.03 -14.77 -12.88
CA ARG A 297 12.12 -14.49 -14.00
C ARG A 297 11.12 -13.42 -13.59
N ASP A 298 10.81 -12.51 -14.51
CA ASP A 298 9.75 -11.53 -14.31
C ASP A 298 8.55 -11.91 -15.17
N THR A 299 7.42 -12.18 -14.52
CA THR A 299 6.14 -12.54 -15.15
C THR A 299 5.08 -11.46 -14.95
N SER A 300 5.46 -10.31 -14.36
CA SER A 300 4.56 -9.23 -13.95
C SER A 300 3.72 -8.64 -15.09
N ASP A 301 4.19 -8.70 -16.33
CA ASP A 301 3.55 -8.10 -17.51
C ASP A 301 2.62 -9.05 -18.28
N GLY A 302 2.52 -10.31 -17.85
CA GLY A 302 1.71 -11.35 -18.49
C GLY A 302 0.21 -11.02 -18.56
N LYS A 303 -0.48 -11.57 -19.57
CA LYS A 303 -1.92 -11.35 -19.78
C LYS A 303 -2.80 -11.78 -18.62
N GLN A 304 -2.38 -12.82 -17.91
CA GLN A 304 -3.03 -13.33 -16.71
C GLN A 304 -2.00 -13.38 -15.60
N TYR A 305 -2.48 -13.31 -14.36
CA TYR A 305 -1.63 -13.55 -13.21
C TYR A 305 -1.25 -15.03 -13.15
N ASP A 306 0.06 -15.32 -13.26
CA ASP A 306 0.59 -16.68 -13.18
C ASP A 306 0.68 -17.13 -11.72
N ASP A 307 -0.41 -17.71 -11.19
CA ASP A 307 -0.44 -18.18 -9.81
C ASP A 307 0.51 -19.36 -9.55
N VAL A 308 0.84 -20.15 -10.59
CA VAL A 308 1.78 -21.28 -10.45
C VAL A 308 3.20 -20.75 -10.23
N ASP A 309 3.66 -19.83 -11.07
CA ASP A 309 4.96 -19.18 -10.88
C ASP A 309 5.00 -18.37 -9.58
N ALA A 310 3.90 -17.71 -9.19
CA ALA A 310 3.81 -16.98 -7.94
C ALA A 310 3.90 -17.89 -6.70
N GLN A 311 3.31 -19.09 -6.73
CA GLN A 311 3.48 -20.09 -5.67
C GLN A 311 4.90 -20.62 -5.61
N LEU A 312 5.57 -20.80 -6.75
CA LEU A 312 6.97 -21.19 -6.77
C LEU A 312 7.85 -20.07 -6.17
N LEU A 313 7.63 -18.82 -6.57
CA LEU A 313 8.32 -17.66 -6.00
C LEU A 313 8.16 -17.60 -4.49
N ASP A 314 6.95 -17.79 -3.98
CA ASP A 314 6.65 -17.81 -2.55
C ASP A 314 7.54 -18.81 -1.80
N GLN A 315 7.60 -20.06 -2.28
CA GLN A 315 8.42 -21.10 -1.66
C GLN A 315 9.92 -20.86 -1.81
N GLU A 316 10.37 -20.32 -2.94
CA GLU A 316 11.78 -20.00 -3.15
C GLU A 316 12.24 -18.83 -2.28
N VAL A 317 11.47 -17.73 -2.19
CA VAL A 317 11.80 -16.57 -1.35
C VAL A 317 11.77 -16.97 0.12
N ARG A 318 10.77 -17.76 0.54
CA ARG A 318 10.72 -18.32 1.89
C ARG A 318 11.98 -19.14 2.21
N SER A 319 12.35 -20.05 1.31
CA SER A 319 13.54 -20.92 1.47
C SER A 319 14.84 -20.10 1.50
N LEU A 320 14.93 -19.07 0.64
CA LEU A 320 16.06 -18.15 0.62
C LEU A 320 16.20 -17.38 1.94
N LEU A 321 15.10 -16.89 2.51
CA LEU A 321 15.11 -16.23 3.81
C LEU A 321 15.58 -17.15 4.94
N VAL A 322 15.12 -18.41 4.96
CA VAL A 322 15.58 -19.40 5.94
C VAL A 322 17.09 -19.65 5.78
N ARG A 323 17.57 -19.83 4.54
CA ARG A 323 18.98 -20.07 4.23
C ARG A 323 19.88 -18.89 4.60
N LEU A 324 19.39 -17.66 4.50
CA LEU A 324 20.09 -16.45 4.94
C LEU A 324 20.00 -16.21 6.47
N HIS A 325 19.60 -17.22 7.26
CA HIS A 325 19.35 -17.12 8.70
C HIS A 325 18.29 -16.07 9.08
N GLY A 326 17.41 -15.69 8.14
CA GLY A 326 16.24 -14.85 8.35
C GLY A 326 15.04 -15.58 8.96
N GLY A 327 15.22 -16.82 9.42
CA GLY A 327 14.15 -17.73 9.85
C GLY A 327 13.22 -17.20 10.94
N SER A 328 13.66 -16.24 11.76
CA SER A 328 12.75 -15.65 12.74
C SER A 328 11.75 -14.64 12.15
N ILE A 329 12.01 -14.01 10.99
CA ILE A 329 10.95 -13.26 10.28
C ILE A 329 9.91 -14.25 9.76
N VAL A 330 10.37 -15.34 9.13
CA VAL A 330 9.49 -16.41 8.66
C VAL A 330 8.64 -16.96 9.81
N SER A 331 9.28 -17.25 10.95
CA SER A 331 8.59 -17.75 12.14
C SER A 331 7.58 -16.75 12.70
N ALA A 332 7.93 -15.46 12.77
CA ALA A 332 7.01 -14.42 13.25
C ALA A 332 5.78 -14.23 12.34
N VAL A 333 5.93 -14.46 11.04
CA VAL A 333 4.82 -14.41 10.08
C VAL A 333 3.95 -15.67 10.16
N GLU A 334 4.57 -16.86 10.16
CA GLU A 334 3.86 -18.14 10.07
C GLU A 334 3.27 -18.60 11.41
N ASN A 335 3.93 -18.23 12.52
CA ASN A 335 3.58 -18.58 13.88
C ASN A 335 3.61 -17.32 14.76
N PRO A 336 2.72 -16.36 14.51
CA PRO A 336 2.71 -15.09 15.22
C PRO A 336 2.39 -15.31 16.71
N SER A 337 3.10 -14.59 17.59
CA SER A 337 2.86 -14.64 19.04
C SER A 337 1.59 -13.90 19.46
N VAL A 338 1.04 -13.05 18.59
CA VAL A 338 -0.18 -12.28 18.82
C VAL A 338 -1.04 -12.27 17.56
N GLY A 339 -2.36 -12.33 17.72
CA GLY A 339 -3.32 -12.32 16.62
C GLY A 339 -3.50 -13.69 15.97
N ALA A 340 -4.15 -13.70 14.81
CA ALA A 340 -4.35 -14.91 14.01
C ALA A 340 -3.30 -15.04 12.90
N ARG A 341 -3.04 -16.27 12.46
CA ARG A 341 -2.24 -16.52 11.26
C ARG A 341 -2.98 -15.96 10.04
N LEU A 342 -2.33 -15.05 9.32
CA LEU A 342 -2.87 -14.45 8.11
C LEU A 342 -2.60 -15.31 6.87
N ALA A 343 -3.41 -15.11 5.82
CA ALA A 343 -3.13 -15.66 4.50
C ALA A 343 -1.93 -14.93 3.90
N THR A 344 -0.77 -15.58 3.92
CA THR A 344 0.53 -14.98 3.59
C THR A 344 1.04 -15.45 2.23
N ARG A 345 1.73 -14.55 1.52
CA ARG A 345 2.61 -14.89 0.39
C ARG A 345 3.91 -14.08 0.44
N TYR A 346 5.05 -14.73 0.18
CA TYR A 346 6.36 -14.11 0.08
C TYR A 346 6.62 -13.64 -1.36
N PHE A 347 7.18 -12.44 -1.48
CA PHE A 347 7.52 -11.83 -2.76
C PHE A 347 8.93 -11.27 -2.74
N ALA A 348 9.55 -11.20 -3.91
CA ALA A 348 10.80 -10.51 -4.14
C ALA A 348 10.57 -9.43 -5.20
N VAL A 349 10.90 -8.18 -4.85
CA VAL A 349 10.78 -7.05 -5.77
C VAL A 349 12.06 -6.23 -5.78
N SER A 350 12.33 -5.57 -6.89
CA SER A 350 13.29 -4.49 -6.96
C SER A 350 12.70 -3.34 -7.75
N ALA A 351 12.39 -2.23 -7.06
CA ALA A 351 11.76 -1.08 -7.71
C ALA A 351 12.69 -0.42 -8.75
N LEU A 352 13.99 -0.35 -8.44
CA LEU A 352 14.97 0.28 -9.33
C LEU A 352 15.66 -0.71 -10.28
N GLY A 353 15.65 -2.01 -9.96
CA GLY A 353 16.37 -3.05 -10.70
C GLY A 353 17.86 -3.14 -10.39
N HIS A 354 18.45 -2.02 -9.98
CA HIS A 354 19.85 -1.90 -9.59
C HIS A 354 20.00 -1.02 -8.34
N PRO A 355 21.02 -1.28 -7.50
CA PRO A 355 21.33 -0.43 -6.38
C PRO A 355 21.69 1.00 -6.85
N PRO A 356 21.23 2.06 -6.16
CA PRO A 356 21.61 3.42 -6.49
C PRO A 356 23.08 3.72 -6.17
N THR A 357 23.64 4.73 -6.83
CA THR A 357 25.00 5.21 -6.56
C THR A 357 24.93 6.51 -5.76
N GLY A 358 25.14 6.42 -4.44
CA GLY A 358 24.91 7.54 -3.54
C GLY A 358 23.42 7.94 -3.53
N ASN A 359 23.13 9.23 -3.73
CA ASN A 359 21.76 9.76 -3.78
C ASN A 359 21.17 9.85 -5.19
N ARG A 360 21.80 9.22 -6.19
CA ARG A 360 21.38 9.28 -7.59
C ARG A 360 20.98 7.91 -8.10
N LEU A 361 20.04 7.92 -9.06
CA LEU A 361 19.70 6.73 -9.82
C LEU A 361 20.92 6.20 -10.58
N HIS A 362 20.95 4.89 -10.76
CA HIS A 362 21.99 4.23 -11.54
C HIS A 362 21.94 4.70 -13.01
N ALA A 363 23.11 4.78 -13.67
CA ALA A 363 23.22 5.30 -15.04
C ALA A 363 22.41 4.48 -16.08
N ARG A 364 22.12 3.22 -15.77
CA ARG A 364 21.30 2.32 -16.60
C ARG A 364 19.79 2.61 -16.50
N GLY A 365 19.38 3.56 -15.67
CA GLY A 365 17.98 3.89 -15.47
C GLY A 365 17.26 2.96 -14.49
N ILE A 366 15.94 2.95 -14.57
CA ILE A 366 15.03 2.19 -13.71
C ILE A 366 14.57 0.96 -14.48
N ALA A 367 14.84 -0.23 -13.94
CA ALA A 367 14.43 -1.51 -14.52
C ALA A 367 13.67 -2.33 -13.46
N PRO A 368 12.38 -2.04 -13.22
CA PRO A 368 11.62 -2.69 -12.16
C PRO A 368 11.61 -4.21 -12.35
N PHE A 369 11.65 -4.94 -11.24
CA PHE A 369 11.56 -6.39 -11.21
C PHE A 369 10.42 -6.83 -10.30
N ARG A 370 9.48 -7.59 -10.86
CA ARG A 370 8.32 -8.21 -10.19
C ARG A 370 7.45 -7.25 -9.35
N CYS A 371 7.48 -5.95 -9.65
CA CYS A 371 6.82 -4.94 -8.83
C CYS A 371 5.28 -5.01 -8.87
N LEU A 372 4.71 -5.61 -9.92
CA LEU A 372 3.25 -5.77 -10.05
C LEU A 372 2.72 -6.99 -9.29
N ASP A 373 3.54 -8.00 -9.04
CA ASP A 373 3.11 -9.29 -8.50
C ASP A 373 2.31 -9.18 -7.19
N PRO A 374 2.75 -8.40 -6.17
CA PRO A 374 2.00 -8.29 -4.93
C PRO A 374 0.60 -7.68 -5.14
N VAL A 375 0.48 -6.68 -6.01
CA VAL A 375 -0.84 -6.07 -6.31
C VAL A 375 -1.70 -7.02 -7.10
N ARG A 376 -1.16 -7.69 -8.13
CA ARG A 376 -1.92 -8.66 -8.94
C ARG A 376 -2.44 -9.83 -8.10
N TRP A 377 -1.64 -10.34 -7.17
CA TRP A 377 -2.09 -11.36 -6.20
C TRP A 377 -3.36 -10.96 -5.43
N VAL A 378 -3.49 -9.65 -5.12
CA VAL A 378 -4.63 -9.10 -4.39
C VAL A 378 -5.77 -8.72 -5.32
N THR A 379 -5.50 -8.23 -6.53
CA THR A 379 -6.56 -7.77 -7.44
C THR A 379 -7.22 -8.92 -8.19
N THR A 380 -6.48 -9.98 -8.54
CA THR A 380 -7.01 -11.11 -9.31
C THR A 380 -8.15 -11.84 -8.58
N GLN A 381 -8.11 -11.93 -7.24
CA GLN A 381 -9.24 -12.47 -6.44
C GLN A 381 -10.55 -11.65 -6.55
N PHE A 382 -10.45 -10.39 -6.99
CA PHE A 382 -11.60 -9.53 -7.26
C PHE A 382 -12.00 -9.49 -8.74
N GLY A 383 -11.36 -10.32 -9.59
CA GLY A 383 -11.57 -10.37 -11.03
C GLY A 383 -10.96 -9.16 -11.77
N VAL A 384 -9.82 -8.67 -11.29
CA VAL A 384 -9.18 -7.44 -11.79
C VAL A 384 -7.67 -7.66 -11.94
N LEU A 385 -7.11 -7.31 -13.11
CA LEU A 385 -5.69 -7.45 -13.49
C LEU A 385 -5.10 -8.88 -13.43
#